data_AF-Q5DTB4-F1
#
_entry.id   AF-Q5DTB4-F1
#
_cell.length_a   1.000
_cell.length_b   1.000
_cell.length_c   1.000
_cell.angle_alpha   90.00
_cell.angle_beta   90.00
_cell.angle_gamma   90.00
#
_symmetry.space_group_name_H-M   'P 1'
#
loop_
_entity.id
_entity.type
_entity.pdbx_description
1 polymer ?
#
loop_
_entity_poly.entity_id
_entity_poly.type
_entity_poly.pdbx_seq_one_letter_code
_entity_poly.pdbx_strand_id
1 'polypeptide(L)'
;MSILITTVGIMVLIYSDNYMAHDQGYLRFFAYMSFFSTSMLGLVTSSNLIQIYIFWELVGMCSYLLIGFWFTRPIAANACQKAFVTNRVGDFGLLLGILGFYWITGSFQFRDLFEIL
;
A
#
# COMPACT_ATOMS: atom_id res chain seq x y z
N MET A 1 -9.00 -13.23 -2.07
CA MET A 1 -8.49 -11.92 -1.59
C MET A 1 -9.02 -10.76 -2.41
N SER A 2 -8.97 -10.79 -3.75
CA SER A 2 -9.43 -9.66 -4.59
C SER A 2 -10.90 -9.27 -4.36
N ILE A 3 -11.82 -10.24 -4.23
CA ILE A 3 -13.25 -9.97 -3.93
C ILE A 3 -13.42 -9.24 -2.60
N LEU A 4 -12.62 -9.57 -1.58
CA LEU A 4 -12.68 -8.93 -0.27
C LEU A 4 -12.20 -7.47 -0.38
N ILE A 5 -11.10 -7.23 -1.09
CA ILE A 5 -10.55 -5.89 -1.30
C ILE A 5 -11.54 -5.01 -2.06
N THR A 6 -12.15 -5.52 -3.13
CA THR A 6 -13.10 -4.72 -3.92
C THR A 6 -14.41 -4.46 -3.16
N THR A 7 -14.96 -5.47 -2.46
CA THR A 7 -16.21 -5.30 -1.70
C THR A 7 -16.04 -4.31 -0.54
N VAL A 8 -14.98 -4.47 0.27
CA VAL A 8 -14.67 -3.53 1.36
C VAL A 8 -14.31 -2.16 0.79
N GLY A 9 -13.53 -2.10 -0.29
CA GLY A 9 -13.15 -0.86 -0.96
C GLY A 9 -14.37 -0.04 -1.43
N ILE A 10 -15.35 -0.68 -2.07
CA ILE A 10 -16.59 -0.03 -2.49
C ILE A 10 -17.38 0.48 -1.27
N MET A 11 -17.47 -0.32 -0.20
CA MET A 11 -18.18 0.06 1.03
C MET A 11 -17.55 1.29 1.69
N VAL A 12 -16.22 1.35 1.72
CA VAL A 12 -15.48 2.50 2.26
C VAL A 12 -15.62 3.73 1.38
N LEU A 13 -15.65 3.59 0.04
CA LEU A 13 -15.88 4.70 -0.88
C LEU A 13 -17.27 5.32 -0.66
N ILE A 14 -18.31 4.49 -0.52
CA ILE A 14 -19.69 4.96 -0.24
C ILE A 14 -19.76 5.67 1.11
N TYR A 15 -19.13 5.11 2.14
CA TYR A 15 -19.07 5.75 3.46
C TYR A 15 -18.32 7.10 3.41
N SER A 16 -17.22 7.13 2.66
CA SER A 16 -16.34 8.31 2.54
C SER A 16 -16.97 9.45 1.75
N ASP A 17 -17.84 9.15 0.78
CA ASP A 17 -18.63 10.13 0.02
C ASP A 17 -19.45 11.01 0.96
N ASN A 18 -20.21 10.40 1.87
CA ASN A 18 -21.01 11.11 2.86
C ASN A 18 -20.13 11.85 3.90
N TYR A 19 -19.04 11.20 4.37
CA TYR A 19 -18.17 11.77 5.40
C TYR A 19 -17.40 13.02 4.91
N MET A 20 -16.97 13.04 3.65
CA MET A 20 -16.19 14.15 3.06
C MET A 20 -17.04 15.17 2.30
N ALA A 21 -18.37 15.00 2.22
CA ALA A 21 -19.26 15.85 1.43
C ALA A 21 -19.15 17.36 1.71
N HIS A 22 -18.65 17.74 2.89
CA HIS A 22 -18.55 19.13 3.35
C HIS A 22 -17.11 19.67 3.33
N ASP A 23 -16.12 18.85 2.92
CA ASP A 23 -14.70 19.18 2.98
C ASP A 23 -14.16 19.60 1.61
N GLN A 24 -13.37 20.69 1.57
CA GLN A 24 -12.80 21.24 0.33
C GLN A 24 -11.79 20.30 -0.34
N GLY A 25 -11.27 19.32 0.40
CA GLY A 25 -10.31 18.33 -0.08
C GLY A 25 -10.92 17.07 -0.70
N TYR A 26 -12.24 17.04 -0.92
CA TYR A 26 -12.99 15.88 -1.41
C TYR A 26 -12.30 15.13 -2.58
N LEU A 27 -11.95 15.84 -3.64
CA LEU A 27 -11.36 15.25 -4.85
C LEU A 27 -9.97 14.64 -4.58
N ARG A 28 -9.18 15.26 -3.69
CA ARG A 28 -7.85 14.75 -3.31
C ARG A 28 -7.96 13.48 -2.48
N PHE A 29 -8.91 13.44 -1.54
CA PHE A 29 -9.16 12.25 -0.72
C PHE A 29 -9.58 11.07 -1.58
N PHE A 30 -10.54 11.27 -2.47
CA PHE A 30 -11.00 10.22 -3.39
C PHE A 30 -9.90 9.72 -4.34
N ALA A 31 -9.04 10.61 -4.82
CA ALA A 31 -7.89 10.21 -5.63
C ALA A 31 -6.92 9.32 -4.83
N TYR A 32 -6.60 9.67 -3.59
CA TYR A 32 -5.74 8.87 -2.73
C TYR A 32 -6.37 7.51 -2.36
N MET A 33 -7.66 7.49 -2.06
CA MET A 33 -8.42 6.26 -1.78
C MET A 33 -8.46 5.32 -2.99
N SER A 34 -8.70 5.86 -4.19
CA SER A 34 -8.73 5.06 -5.42
C SER A 34 -7.35 4.49 -5.74
N PHE A 35 -6.29 5.28 -5.52
CA PHE A 35 -4.91 4.84 -5.69
C PHE A 35 -4.55 3.74 -4.67
N PHE A 36 -5.00 3.86 -3.41
CA PHE A 36 -4.85 2.83 -2.38
C PHE A 36 -5.57 1.52 -2.75
N SER A 37 -6.80 1.59 -3.26
CA SER A 37 -7.52 0.38 -3.69
C SER A 37 -6.84 -0.28 -4.89
N THR A 38 -6.33 0.52 -5.84
CA THR A 38 -5.64 0.00 -7.03
C THR A 38 -4.31 -0.65 -6.66
N SER A 39 -3.56 -0.05 -5.73
CA SER A 39 -2.29 -0.57 -5.25
C SER A 39 -2.45 -1.87 -4.50
N MET A 40 -3.47 -1.98 -3.65
CA MET A 40 -3.79 -3.20 -2.93
C MET A 40 -4.23 -4.33 -3.87
N LEU A 41 -4.99 -4.02 -4.92
CA LEU A 41 -5.33 -5.00 -5.95
C LEU A 41 -4.09 -5.46 -6.71
N GLY A 42 -3.21 -4.53 -7.11
CA GLY A 42 -1.94 -4.83 -7.75
C GLY A 42 -1.07 -5.77 -6.92
N LEU A 43 -0.97 -5.50 -5.62
CA LEU A 43 -0.24 -6.33 -4.66
C LEU A 43 -0.75 -7.78 -4.63
N VAL A 44 -2.07 -7.98 -4.55
CA VAL A 44 -2.66 -9.33 -4.51
C VAL A 44 -2.57 -10.07 -5.84
N THR A 45 -2.55 -9.36 -6.96
CA THR A 45 -2.39 -9.97 -8.29
C THR A 45 -0.94 -10.22 -8.70
N SER A 46 0.03 -9.78 -7.90
CA SER A 46 1.44 -9.85 -8.25
C SER A 46 1.96 -11.29 -8.25
N SER A 47 2.67 -11.67 -9.32
CA SER A 47 3.23 -13.01 -9.51
C SER A 47 4.74 -13.09 -9.30
N ASN A 48 5.38 -11.98 -8.95
CA ASN A 48 6.82 -11.88 -8.71
C ASN A 48 7.10 -11.14 -7.41
N LEU A 49 8.18 -11.51 -6.72
CA LEU A 49 8.60 -10.85 -5.47
C LEU A 49 8.88 -9.36 -5.67
N ILE A 50 9.51 -8.99 -6.79
CA ILE A 50 9.77 -7.59 -7.15
C ILE A 50 8.46 -6.82 -7.34
N GLN A 51 7.47 -7.45 -7.98
CA GLN A 51 6.18 -6.81 -8.23
C GLN A 51 5.44 -6.56 -6.92
N ILE A 52 5.47 -7.52 -5.98
CA ILE A 52 4.95 -7.33 -4.63
C ILE A 52 5.66 -6.16 -3.95
N TYR A 53 6.99 -6.09 -4.00
CA TYR A 53 7.74 -5.01 -3.37
C TYR A 53 7.34 -3.62 -3.91
N ILE A 54 7.18 -3.50 -5.23
CA ILE A 54 6.74 -2.24 -5.86
C ILE A 54 5.34 -1.84 -5.39
N PHE A 55 4.38 -2.76 -5.41
CA PHE A 55 3.03 -2.44 -4.96
C PHE A 55 2.94 -2.22 -3.45
N TRP A 56 3.78 -2.90 -2.68
CA TRP A 56 3.91 -2.71 -1.23
C TRP A 56 4.35 -1.29 -0.88
N GLU A 57 5.40 -0.80 -1.54
CA GLU A 57 5.87 0.58 -1.43
C GLU A 57 4.80 1.59 -1.85
N LEU A 58 4.03 1.26 -2.91
CA LEU A 58 2.96 2.10 -3.40
C LEU A 58 1.78 2.17 -2.41
N VAL A 59 1.43 1.06 -1.74
CA VAL A 59 0.47 1.02 -0.61
C VAL A 59 0.97 1.88 0.54
N GLY A 60 2.26 1.77 0.89
CA GLY A 60 2.91 2.61 1.91
C GLY A 60 2.80 4.11 1.60
N MET A 61 3.10 4.51 0.37
CA MET A 61 2.96 5.89 -0.11
C MET A 61 1.51 6.39 -0.04
N CYS A 62 0.54 5.58 -0.46
CA CYS A 62 -0.88 5.93 -0.38
C CYS A 62 -1.31 6.17 1.07
N SER A 63 -0.87 5.30 2.00
CA SER A 63 -1.21 5.41 3.41
C SER A 63 -0.63 6.70 4.03
N TYR A 64 0.58 7.10 3.64
CA TYR A 64 1.18 8.38 4.02
C TYR A 64 0.30 9.56 3.54
N LEU A 65 -0.10 9.58 2.27
CA LEU A 65 -0.94 10.65 1.73
C LEU A 65 -2.30 10.76 2.43
N LEU A 66 -2.90 9.63 2.82
CA LEU A 66 -4.18 9.57 3.54
C LEU A 66 -4.05 10.04 5.00
N ILE A 67 -3.02 9.60 5.73
CA ILE A 67 -2.77 10.04 7.12
C ILE A 67 -2.43 11.53 7.16
N GLY A 68 -1.64 11.99 6.18
CA GLY A 68 -1.24 13.39 6.02
C GLY A 68 -2.28 14.29 5.36
N PHE A 69 -3.51 13.82 5.14
CA PHE A 69 -4.54 14.57 4.40
C PHE A 69 -4.80 15.96 5.02
N TRP A 70 -4.92 16.03 6.36
CA TRP A 70 -4.99 17.29 7.10
C TRP A 70 -3.60 17.77 7.55
N PHE A 71 -2.71 18.01 6.59
CA PHE A 71 -1.34 18.51 6.83
C PHE A 71 -1.29 19.85 7.58
N THR A 72 -2.38 20.61 7.62
CA THR A 72 -2.51 21.85 8.40
C THR A 72 -2.40 21.63 9.90
N ARG A 73 -2.70 20.42 10.39
CA ARG A 73 -2.54 20.06 11.80
C ARG A 73 -1.14 19.47 12.03
N PRO A 74 -0.30 20.06 12.89
CA PRO A 74 1.08 19.57 13.11
C PRO A 74 1.10 18.15 13.69
N ILE A 75 0.07 17.78 14.43
CA ILE A 75 -0.12 16.42 14.97
C ILE A 75 -0.27 15.40 13.83
N ALA A 76 -1.05 15.72 12.80
CA ALA A 76 -1.25 14.84 11.66
C ALA A 76 0.01 14.73 10.81
N ALA A 77 0.72 15.85 10.59
CA ALA A 77 2.01 15.84 9.88
C ALA A 77 3.07 14.97 10.57
N ASN A 78 3.22 15.11 11.89
CA ASN A 78 4.16 14.31 12.67
C ASN A 78 3.77 12.82 12.72
N ALA A 79 2.47 12.51 12.86
CA ALA A 79 1.98 11.13 12.84
C ALA A 79 2.24 10.47 11.48
N CYS A 80 2.01 11.22 10.41
CA CYS A 80 2.24 10.79 9.04
C CYS A 80 3.72 10.47 8.78
N GLN A 81 4.63 11.37 9.18
CA GLN A 81 6.07 11.12 9.09
C GLN A 81 6.50 9.90 9.90
N LYS A 82 6.00 9.76 11.13
CA LYS A 82 6.31 8.61 11.99
C LYS A 82 5.87 7.30 11.32
N ALA A 83 4.63 7.24 10.85
CA ALA A 83 4.08 6.07 10.17
C ALA A 83 4.93 5.67 8.95
N PHE A 84 5.29 6.64 8.12
CA PHE A 84 6.10 6.40 6.92
C PHE A 84 7.52 5.92 7.23
N VAL A 85 8.17 6.50 8.24
CA VAL A 85 9.50 6.04 8.65
C VAL A 85 9.45 4.59 9.15
N THR A 86 8.45 4.24 9.98
CA THR A 86 8.28 2.84 10.39
C THR A 86 7.96 1.91 9.22
N ASN A 87 7.15 2.35 8.25
CA ASN A 87 6.87 1.55 7.06
C ASN A 87 8.16 1.29 6.27
N ARG A 88 8.97 2.34 6.07
CA ARG A 88 10.19 2.25 5.28
C ARG A 88 11.23 1.32 5.93
N VAL A 89 11.33 1.32 7.25
CA VAL A 89 12.18 0.36 7.98
C VAL A 89 11.70 -1.08 7.74
N GLY A 90 10.39 -1.31 7.73
CA GLY A 90 9.80 -2.59 7.35
C GLY A 90 10.12 -2.97 5.90
N ASP A 91 10.04 -2.01 4.98
CA ASP A 91 10.31 -2.21 3.56
C ASP A 91 11.77 -2.63 3.31
N PHE A 92 12.72 -2.08 4.07
CA PHE A 92 14.12 -2.57 4.05
C PHE A 92 14.23 -4.03 4.49
N GLY A 93 13.47 -4.44 5.51
CA GLY A 93 13.42 -5.84 5.94
C GLY A 93 12.86 -6.75 4.84
N LEU A 94 11.78 -6.32 4.18
CA LEU A 94 11.20 -7.04 3.04
C LEU A 94 12.19 -7.16 1.88
N LEU A 95 12.91 -6.08 1.55
CA LEU A 95 13.93 -6.06 0.51
C LEU A 95 15.07 -7.05 0.81
N LEU A 96 15.57 -7.07 2.05
CA LEU A 96 16.59 -8.03 2.48
C LEU A 96 16.09 -9.47 2.39
N GLY A 97 14.83 -9.72 2.73
CA GLY A 97 14.19 -11.03 2.54
C GLY A 97 14.18 -11.46 1.07
N ILE A 98 13.77 -10.57 0.17
CA ILE A 98 13.74 -10.83 -1.28
C ILE A 98 15.15 -11.10 -1.82
N LEU A 99 16.16 -10.33 -1.38
CA LEU A 99 17.56 -10.55 -1.76
C LEU A 99 18.11 -11.89 -1.21
N GLY A 100 17.73 -12.25 0.02
CA GLY A 100 18.09 -13.54 0.62
C GLY A 100 17.52 -14.72 -0.16
N PHE A 101 16.24 -14.65 -0.55
CA PHE A 101 15.63 -15.66 -1.43
C PHE A 101 16.32 -15.71 -2.79
N TYR A 102 16.60 -14.56 -3.40
CA TYR A 102 17.32 -14.53 -4.67
C TYR A 102 18.70 -15.20 -4.60
N TRP A 103 19.41 -15.07 -3.48
CA TRP A 103 20.72 -15.71 -3.32
C TRP A 103 20.64 -17.25 -3.26
N ILE A 104 19.51 -17.79 -2.81
CA ILE A 104 19.28 -19.25 -2.69
C ILE A 104 18.68 -19.81 -3.98
N THR A 105 17.69 -19.12 -4.56
CA THR A 105 16.85 -19.62 -5.66
C THR A 105 17.35 -19.16 -7.04
N GLY A 106 18.09 -18.04 -7.12
CA GLY A 106 18.52 -17.44 -8.38
C GLY A 106 17.41 -16.81 -9.24
N SER A 107 16.15 -16.84 -8.77
CA SER A 107 14.98 -16.32 -9.47
C SER A 107 14.07 -15.52 -8.53
N PHE A 108 13.32 -14.58 -9.11
CA PHE A 108 12.33 -13.76 -8.40
C PHE A 108 10.88 -14.24 -8.60
N GLN A 109 10.69 -15.32 -9.36
CA GLN A 109 9.37 -15.88 -9.62
C GLN A 109 8.93 -16.79 -8.48
N PHE A 110 7.64 -16.74 -8.13
CA PHE A 110 7.09 -17.64 -7.13
C PHE A 110 7.15 -19.11 -7.54
N ARG A 111 7.07 -19.42 -8.84
CA ARG A 111 7.07 -20.81 -9.34
C ARG A 111 8.40 -21.50 -9.03
N ASP A 112 9.50 -20.87 -9.38
CA ASP A 112 10.85 -21.40 -9.14
C ASP A 112 11.15 -21.54 -7.64
N LEU A 113 10.55 -20.67 -6.83
CA LEU A 113 10.69 -20.67 -5.37
C LEU A 113 9.92 -21.82 -4.70
N PHE A 114 8.78 -22.22 -5.27
CA PHE A 114 8.00 -23.39 -4.82
C PHE A 114 8.54 -24.72 -5.36
N GLU A 115 9.31 -24.74 -6.46
CA GLU A 115 9.92 -25.97 -6.97
C GLU A 115 11.18 -26.40 -6.18
N ILE A 116 11.83 -25.46 -5.49
CA ILE A 116 13.05 -25.71 -4.72
C ILE A 116 12.76 -26.14 -3.26
N LEU A 117 11.52 -25.95 -2.78
CA LEU A 117 11.09 -26.19 -1.40
C LEU A 117 10.18 -27.42 -1.30
#